data_AF-A0A7Y8EZT8-F1
#
_entry.id   AF-A0A7Y8EZT8-F1
#
_cell.length_a   1.000
_cell.length_b   1.000
_cell.length_c   1.000
_cell.angle_alpha   90.00
_cell.angle_beta   90.00
_cell.angle_gamma   90.00
#
_symmetry.space_group_name_H-M   'P 1'
#
loop_
_entity.id
_entity.type
_entity.pdbx_description
1 polymer ?
#
loop_
_entity_poly.entity_id
_entity_poly.type
_entity_poly.pdbx_seq_one_letter_code
_entity_poly.pdbx_strand_id
1 'polypeptide(L)'
;ALMFENVARLKRGEPVFFYAWAPSWMTNTMVPGKDVVWLPTPFDALPGNVPSTTSALTPGVEGCAGGADPCRMAMAAWNWYAIGNKQFIAANPAVKALVEQMTFPQSTWSYWEKTISQDGSSERNIRKLADDWMSENKATFDGWVATAKAAK
;
A
#
# COMPACT_ATOMS: atom_id res chain seq x y z
N ALA A 1 6.58 7.40 -16.04
CA ALA A 1 7.80 7.46 -16.87
C ALA A 1 9.00 6.79 -16.19
N LEU A 2 9.49 7.28 -15.04
CA LEU A 2 10.70 6.73 -14.40
C LEU A 2 10.57 5.29 -13.87
N MET A 3 9.43 4.95 -13.26
CA MET A 3 9.21 3.61 -12.68
C MET A 3 9.19 2.49 -13.75
N PHE A 4 8.49 2.69 -14.86
CA PHE A 4 8.46 1.72 -15.97
C PHE A 4 9.83 1.55 -16.63
N GLU A 5 10.63 2.61 -16.73
CA GLU A 5 11.98 2.51 -17.26
C GLU A 5 12.89 1.69 -16.34
N ASN A 6 12.75 1.80 -15.01
CA ASN A 6 13.50 0.93 -14.09
C ASN A 6 13.16 -0.55 -14.32
N VAL A 7 11.89 -0.89 -14.54
CA VAL A 7 11.49 -2.27 -14.88
C VAL A 7 12.11 -2.71 -16.20
N ALA A 8 12.12 -1.84 -17.22
CA ALA A 8 12.71 -2.15 -18.52
C ALA A 8 14.24 -2.36 -18.42
N ARG A 9 14.94 -1.50 -17.66
CA ARG A 9 16.38 -1.61 -17.37
C ARG A 9 16.72 -2.93 -16.70
N LEU A 10 15.99 -3.28 -15.65
CA LEU A 10 16.20 -4.55 -14.94
C LEU A 10 16.03 -5.74 -15.90
N LYS A 11 15.02 -5.72 -16.77
CA LYS A 11 14.81 -6.76 -17.79
C LYS A 11 15.94 -6.85 -18.84
N ARG A 12 16.68 -5.75 -19.06
CA ARG A 12 17.89 -5.73 -19.91
C ARG A 12 19.15 -6.16 -19.16
N GLY A 13 19.05 -6.53 -17.87
CA GLY A 13 20.19 -6.85 -17.03
C GLY A 13 21.00 -5.62 -16.58
N GLU A 14 20.43 -4.42 -16.71
CA GLU A 14 21.08 -3.17 -16.30
C GLU A 14 20.85 -2.90 -14.81
N PRO A 15 21.83 -2.29 -14.11
CA PRO A 15 21.64 -1.87 -12.72
C PRO A 15 20.52 -0.85 -12.57
N VAL A 16 19.74 -0.99 -11.51
CA VAL A 16 18.65 -0.07 -11.15
C VAL A 16 18.76 0.35 -9.70
N PHE A 17 18.43 1.62 -9.44
CA PHE A 17 18.31 2.16 -8.09
C PHE A 17 17.11 3.09 -8.03
N PHE A 18 16.16 2.81 -7.14
CA PHE A 18 14.90 3.52 -7.07
C PHE A 18 14.32 3.47 -5.66
N TYR A 19 13.48 4.45 -5.35
CA TYR A 19 12.65 4.45 -4.16
C TYR A 19 11.39 3.62 -4.39
N ALA A 20 11.00 2.83 -3.38
CA ALA A 20 9.84 1.96 -3.42
C ALA A 20 9.20 1.83 -2.04
N TRP A 21 8.00 1.27 -2.01
CA TRP A 21 7.24 0.93 -0.81
C TRP A 21 6.49 -0.39 -1.03
N ALA A 22 6.09 -1.04 0.05
CA ALA A 22 5.28 -2.25 0.01
C ALA A 22 3.95 -2.01 0.76
N PRO A 23 2.81 -2.50 0.23
CA PRO A 23 2.65 -3.11 -1.08
C PRO A 23 2.75 -2.07 -2.22
N SER A 24 3.37 -2.44 -3.34
CA SER A 24 3.33 -1.66 -4.59
C SER A 24 3.36 -2.57 -5.83
N TRP A 25 2.81 -2.11 -6.95
CA TRP A 25 2.96 -2.80 -8.24
C TRP A 25 4.43 -2.98 -8.64
N MET A 26 5.30 -2.05 -8.23
CA MET A 26 6.74 -2.13 -8.48
C MET A 26 7.36 -3.31 -7.74
N THR A 27 7.07 -3.49 -6.45
CA THR A 27 7.58 -4.61 -5.65
C THR A 27 6.96 -5.95 -6.06
N ASN A 28 5.78 -5.94 -6.68
CA ASN A 28 5.21 -7.15 -7.30
C ASN A 28 5.86 -7.50 -8.65
N THR A 29 6.40 -6.49 -9.37
CA THR A 29 7.04 -6.68 -10.67
C THR A 29 8.54 -6.99 -10.53
N MET A 30 9.20 -6.36 -9.56
CA MET A 30 10.61 -6.55 -9.20
C MET A 30 10.64 -7.03 -7.75
N VAL A 31 10.67 -8.34 -7.57
CA VAL A 31 10.40 -8.98 -6.28
C VAL A 31 11.60 -8.82 -5.34
N PRO A 32 11.45 -8.18 -4.17
CA PRO A 32 12.51 -8.13 -3.16
C PRO A 32 12.97 -9.54 -2.75
N GLY A 33 14.28 -9.74 -2.62
CA GLY A 33 14.88 -11.05 -2.30
C GLY A 33 15.11 -11.96 -3.51
N LYS A 34 14.58 -11.58 -4.69
CA LYS A 34 14.79 -12.30 -5.95
C LYS A 34 15.39 -11.40 -7.02
N ASP A 35 14.67 -10.35 -7.40
CA ASP A 35 15.04 -9.46 -8.51
C ASP A 35 15.74 -8.18 -8.00
N VAL A 36 15.40 -7.74 -6.79
CA VAL A 36 15.96 -6.54 -6.13
C VAL A 36 16.14 -6.78 -4.62
N VAL A 37 16.80 -5.85 -3.94
CA VAL A 37 16.96 -5.85 -2.47
C VAL A 37 16.65 -4.48 -1.89
N TRP A 38 16.19 -4.45 -0.64
CA TRP A 38 16.11 -3.22 0.15
C TRP A 38 17.49 -2.84 0.65
N LEU A 39 17.88 -1.57 0.47
CA LEU A 39 19.13 -1.05 1.02
C LEU A 39 18.86 -0.47 2.43
N PRO A 40 19.41 -1.07 3.50
CA PRO A 40 19.24 -0.53 4.84
C PRO A 40 20.00 0.79 4.98
N THR A 41 19.45 1.71 5.77
CA THR A 41 20.18 2.93 6.13
C THR A 41 21.21 2.65 7.23
N PRO A 42 22.30 3.41 7.30
CA PRO A 42 23.29 3.24 8.38
C PRO A 42 22.84 3.85 9.71
N PHE A 43 21.84 4.74 9.69
CA PHE A 43 21.28 5.44 10.85
C PHE A 43 19.81 5.81 10.57
N ASP A 44 19.11 6.32 11.58
CA ASP A 44 17.72 6.76 11.44
C ASP A 44 17.63 7.97 10.49
N ALA A 45 16.93 7.79 9.37
CA ALA A 45 16.98 8.71 8.23
C ALA A 45 15.73 9.61 8.10
N LEU A 46 14.82 9.56 9.07
CA LEU A 46 13.64 10.42 9.10
C LEU A 46 14.04 11.89 9.32
N PRO A 47 13.52 12.84 8.53
CA PRO A 47 13.74 14.27 8.78
C PRO A 47 13.27 14.65 10.19
N GLY A 48 14.03 15.47 10.91
CA GLY A 48 13.74 15.79 12.32
C GLY A 48 12.41 16.50 12.59
N ASN A 49 11.78 17.06 11.55
CA ASN A 49 10.44 17.64 11.62
C ASN A 49 9.31 16.63 11.40
N VAL A 50 9.63 15.37 11.07
CA VAL A 50 8.65 14.30 10.89
C VAL A 50 8.65 13.45 12.16
N PRO A 51 7.56 13.49 12.95
CA PRO A 51 7.48 12.68 14.16
C PRO A 51 7.45 11.20 13.77
N SER A 52 8.32 10.40 14.40
CA SER A 52 8.24 8.94 14.37
C SER A 52 7.95 8.43 15.77
N THR A 53 6.84 7.71 15.92
CA THR A 53 6.47 7.05 17.18
C THR A 53 6.97 5.61 17.25
N THR A 54 7.61 5.12 16.18
CA THR A 54 8.02 3.74 15.99
C THR A 54 9.45 3.64 15.45
N SER A 55 10.08 2.47 15.66
CA SER A 55 11.46 2.21 15.24
C SER A 55 11.57 2.03 13.73
N ALA A 56 12.68 2.49 13.15
CA ALA A 56 13.09 2.22 11.77
C ALA A 56 13.58 0.77 11.56
N LEU A 57 13.84 0.03 12.65
CA LEU A 57 14.19 -1.39 12.62
C LEU A 57 12.93 -2.22 12.37
N THR A 58 12.78 -2.68 11.13
CA THR A 58 11.60 -3.45 10.69
C THR A 58 11.98 -4.93 10.62
N PRO A 59 11.37 -5.79 11.46
CA PRO A 59 11.63 -7.22 11.43
C PRO A 59 10.99 -7.89 10.20
N GLY A 60 11.59 -8.99 9.73
CA GLY A 60 11.00 -9.85 8.70
C GLY A 60 10.90 -9.22 7.31
N VAL A 61 11.74 -8.22 7.00
CA VAL A 61 11.78 -7.61 5.66
C VAL A 61 12.50 -8.54 4.68
N GLU A 62 11.73 -9.22 3.83
CA GLU A 62 12.27 -10.03 2.75
C GLU A 62 13.12 -9.19 1.80
N GLY A 63 14.30 -9.71 1.44
CA GLY A 63 15.21 -9.03 0.53
C GLY A 63 15.99 -7.87 1.15
N CYS A 64 16.15 -7.79 2.47
CA CYS A 64 17.07 -6.82 3.06
C CYS A 64 18.53 -7.14 2.66
N ALA A 65 19.24 -6.16 2.10
CA ALA A 65 20.62 -6.33 1.67
C ALA A 65 21.51 -6.73 2.85
N GLY A 66 22.39 -7.71 2.63
CA GLY A 66 23.25 -8.27 3.68
C GLY A 66 22.53 -9.23 4.64
N GLY A 67 21.24 -9.54 4.42
CA GLY A 67 20.50 -10.48 5.26
C GLY A 67 20.17 -9.96 6.66
N ALA A 68 20.15 -8.64 6.85
CA ALA A 68 19.86 -8.03 8.14
C ALA A 68 18.39 -8.22 8.56
N ASP A 69 18.19 -8.71 9.77
CA ASP A 69 16.88 -8.78 10.43
C ASP A 69 17.06 -8.39 11.91
N PRO A 70 16.49 -7.25 12.36
CA PRO A 70 15.62 -6.33 11.62
C PRO A 70 16.35 -5.51 10.56
N CYS A 71 15.68 -5.25 9.44
CA CYS A 71 16.17 -4.36 8.39
C CYS A 71 15.99 -2.90 8.83
N ARG A 72 17.04 -2.07 8.76
CA ARG A 72 16.92 -0.64 9.05
C ARG A 72 16.37 0.10 7.84
N MET A 73 15.08 0.36 7.83
CA MET A 73 14.40 1.08 6.75
C MET A 73 14.55 2.60 6.95
N ALA A 74 14.41 3.39 5.88
CA ALA A 74 14.47 4.85 5.99
C ALA A 74 13.35 5.43 6.89
N MET A 75 12.22 4.72 6.96
CA MET A 75 11.08 5.06 7.81
C MET A 75 10.59 3.78 8.50
N ALA A 76 9.94 3.93 9.65
CA ALA A 76 9.21 2.83 10.28
C ALA A 76 8.10 2.28 9.35
N ALA A 77 7.52 1.12 9.66
CA ALA A 77 6.36 0.61 8.93
C ALA A 77 5.16 1.57 9.02
N TRP A 78 4.55 1.92 7.89
CA TRP A 78 3.38 2.79 7.85
C TRP A 78 2.11 1.97 7.80
N ASN A 79 1.13 2.38 8.60
CA ASN A 79 -0.22 1.85 8.54
C ASN A 79 -1.14 2.88 7.88
N TRP A 80 -2.13 2.37 7.15
CA TRP A 80 -3.14 3.18 6.48
C TRP A 80 -4.44 3.05 7.28
N TYR A 81 -4.99 4.18 7.71
CA TYR A 81 -6.24 4.20 8.47
C TYR A 81 -7.23 5.14 7.81
N ALA A 82 -8.50 4.75 7.80
CA ALA A 82 -9.58 5.69 7.55
C ALA A 82 -9.72 6.60 8.77
N ILE A 83 -9.72 7.92 8.54
CA ILE A 83 -9.87 8.92 9.59
C ILE A 83 -11.19 9.66 9.34
N GLY A 84 -12.00 9.78 10.40
CA GLY A 84 -13.29 10.45 10.35
C GLY A 84 -13.42 11.54 11.40
N ASN A 85 -14.21 12.57 11.10
CA ASN A 85 -14.58 13.58 12.08
C ASN A 85 -15.38 12.93 13.24
N LYS A 86 -15.01 13.24 14.49
CA LYS A 86 -15.60 12.62 15.68
C LYS A 86 -17.12 12.81 15.78
N GLN A 87 -17.61 14.03 15.52
CA GLN A 87 -19.04 14.34 15.60
C GLN A 87 -19.82 13.65 14.47
N PHE A 88 -19.27 13.66 13.26
CA PHE A 88 -19.87 12.98 12.12
C PHE A 88 -20.01 11.48 12.36
N ILE A 89 -18.96 10.82 12.84
CA ILE A 89 -18.96 9.37 13.11
C ILE A 89 -19.92 9.02 14.25
N ALA A 90 -20.00 9.85 15.30
CA ALA A 90 -20.97 9.66 16.37
C ALA A 90 -22.42 9.79 15.90
N ALA A 91 -22.70 10.70 14.96
CA ALA A 91 -24.02 10.87 14.37
C ALA A 91 -24.36 9.84 13.27
N ASN A 92 -23.36 9.10 12.77
CA ASN A 92 -23.50 8.17 11.65
C ASN A 92 -22.87 6.79 11.97
N PRO A 93 -23.43 6.04 12.93
CA PRO A 93 -22.87 4.75 13.37
C PRO A 93 -22.79 3.71 12.24
N ALA A 94 -23.72 3.75 11.28
CA ALA A 94 -23.66 2.91 10.08
C ALA A 94 -22.42 3.18 9.23
N VAL A 95 -21.98 4.45 9.08
CA VAL A 95 -20.76 4.79 8.33
C VAL A 95 -19.53 4.29 9.07
N LYS A 96 -19.49 4.43 10.40
CA LYS A 96 -18.42 3.87 11.24
C LYS A 96 -18.28 2.36 10.99
N ALA A 97 -19.39 1.65 11.12
CA ALA A 97 -19.43 0.21 10.97
C ALA A 97 -19.04 -0.24 9.55
N LEU A 98 -19.47 0.49 8.52
CA LEU A 98 -19.06 0.20 7.14
C LEU A 98 -17.54 0.32 6.97
N VAL A 99 -16.97 1.46 7.36
CA VAL A 99 -15.55 1.77 7.16
C VAL A 99 -14.64 0.82 7.95
N GLU A 100 -15.04 0.42 9.15
CA GLU A 100 -14.30 -0.55 9.97
C GLU A 100 -14.25 -1.97 9.36
N GLN A 101 -15.19 -2.30 8.48
CA GLN A 101 -15.20 -3.60 7.79
C GLN A 101 -14.39 -3.58 6.48
N MET A 102 -14.20 -2.41 5.88
CA MET A 102 -13.53 -2.28 4.60
C MET A 102 -12.05 -2.66 4.72
N THR A 103 -11.70 -3.78 4.13
CA THR A 103 -10.33 -4.26 4.00
C THR A 103 -10.11 -4.79 2.60
N PHE A 104 -8.92 -4.56 2.05
CA PHE A 104 -8.58 -4.97 0.70
C PHE A 104 -7.27 -5.76 0.72
N PRO A 105 -7.19 -6.89 -0.01
CA PRO A 105 -5.94 -7.61 -0.19
C PRO A 105 -4.83 -6.73 -0.76
N GLN A 106 -3.58 -6.99 -0.38
CA GLN A 106 -2.42 -6.29 -0.94
C GLN A 106 -2.35 -6.40 -2.47
N SER A 107 -2.75 -7.55 -3.04
CA SER A 107 -2.84 -7.75 -4.48
C SER A 107 -3.83 -6.81 -5.17
N THR A 108 -4.98 -6.54 -4.55
CA THR A 108 -5.95 -5.56 -5.03
C THR A 108 -5.35 -4.15 -5.05
N TRP A 109 -4.67 -3.75 -3.97
CA TRP A 109 -3.98 -2.45 -3.91
C TRP A 109 -2.95 -2.29 -5.01
N SER A 110 -2.05 -3.26 -5.17
CA SER A 110 -1.03 -3.22 -6.20
C SER A 110 -1.61 -3.23 -7.61
N TYR A 111 -2.73 -3.94 -7.83
CA TYR A 111 -3.44 -3.91 -9.12
C TYR A 111 -3.97 -2.51 -9.42
N TRP A 112 -4.72 -1.90 -8.49
CA TRP A 112 -5.24 -0.55 -8.69
C TRP A 112 -4.14 0.47 -8.91
N GLU A 113 -3.07 0.42 -8.10
CA GLU A 113 -1.93 1.32 -8.24
C GLU A 113 -1.27 1.18 -9.62
N LYS A 114 -1.09 -0.06 -10.11
CA LYS A 114 -0.57 -0.32 -11.46
C LYS A 114 -1.47 0.28 -12.53
N THR A 115 -2.76 -0.03 -12.48
CA THR A 115 -3.72 0.41 -13.51
C THR A 115 -3.85 1.92 -13.52
N ILE A 116 -3.86 2.57 -12.36
CA ILE A 116 -3.84 4.03 -12.27
C ILE A 116 -2.52 4.60 -12.80
N SER A 117 -1.38 3.94 -12.56
CA SER A 117 -0.08 4.37 -13.07
C SER A 117 0.04 4.24 -14.60
N GLN A 118 -0.60 3.24 -15.21
CA GLN A 118 -0.58 2.98 -16.65
C GLN A 118 -1.64 3.80 -17.39
N ASP A 119 -2.88 3.77 -16.91
CA ASP A 119 -4.05 4.24 -17.63
C ASP A 119 -4.54 5.61 -17.12
N GLY A 120 -3.90 6.13 -16.07
CA GLY A 120 -4.13 7.46 -15.51
C GLY A 120 -5.18 7.50 -14.39
N SER A 121 -5.07 8.52 -13.52
CA SER A 121 -5.92 8.70 -12.34
C SER A 121 -7.19 9.52 -12.61
N SER A 122 -7.79 9.40 -13.80
CA SER A 122 -9.05 10.11 -14.07
C SER A 122 -10.17 9.58 -13.18
N GLU A 123 -11.11 10.43 -12.78
CA GLU A 123 -12.26 10.03 -11.96
C GLU A 123 -13.02 8.86 -12.59
N ARG A 124 -13.20 8.89 -13.92
CA ARG A 124 -13.81 7.81 -14.69
C ARG A 124 -13.06 6.48 -14.51
N ASN A 125 -11.73 6.49 -14.56
CA ASN A 125 -10.94 5.27 -14.38
C ASN A 125 -11.05 4.75 -12.94
N ILE A 126 -10.94 5.64 -11.96
CA ILE A 126 -11.05 5.28 -10.54
C ILE A 126 -12.43 4.68 -10.23
N ARG A 127 -13.51 5.29 -10.73
CA ARG A 127 -14.88 4.76 -10.58
C ARG A 127 -15.02 3.39 -11.23
N LYS A 128 -14.52 3.23 -12.46
CA LYS A 128 -14.52 1.93 -13.14
C LYS A 128 -13.83 0.86 -12.29
N LEU A 129 -12.64 1.13 -11.75
CA LEU A 129 -11.91 0.17 -10.91
C LEU A 129 -12.66 -0.20 -9.63
N ALA A 130 -13.35 0.76 -9.02
CA ALA A 130 -14.20 0.51 -7.86
C ALA A 130 -15.43 -0.34 -8.22
N ASP A 131 -16.11 -0.02 -9.31
CA ASP A 131 -17.30 -0.74 -9.79
C ASP A 131 -16.97 -2.18 -10.19
N ASP A 132 -15.86 -2.38 -10.92
CA ASP A 132 -15.36 -3.70 -11.29
C ASP A 132 -15.07 -4.54 -10.04
N TRP A 133 -14.36 -3.97 -9.05
CA TRP A 133 -14.09 -4.66 -7.78
C TRP A 133 -15.37 -5.01 -7.02
N MET A 134 -16.33 -4.08 -6.92
CA MET A 134 -17.61 -4.34 -6.24
C MET A 134 -18.42 -5.43 -6.95
N SER A 135 -18.38 -5.47 -8.28
CA SER A 135 -19.04 -6.52 -9.07
C SER A 135 -18.41 -7.89 -8.82
N GLU A 136 -17.07 -7.98 -8.84
CA GLU A 136 -16.32 -9.22 -8.61
C GLU A 136 -16.37 -9.69 -7.16
N ASN A 137 -16.52 -8.76 -6.20
CA ASN A 137 -16.49 -9.03 -4.76
C ASN A 137 -17.85 -8.78 -4.10
N LYS A 138 -18.94 -8.95 -4.86
CA LYS A 138 -20.30 -8.58 -4.44
C LYS A 138 -20.69 -9.15 -3.07
N ALA A 139 -20.41 -10.42 -2.80
CA ALA A 139 -20.74 -11.04 -1.51
C ALA A 139 -20.01 -10.38 -0.33
N THR A 140 -18.72 -10.07 -0.51
CA THR A 140 -17.91 -9.34 0.48
C THR A 140 -18.48 -7.95 0.73
N PHE A 141 -18.72 -7.20 -0.35
CA PHE A 141 -19.27 -5.85 -0.27
C PHE A 141 -20.66 -5.83 0.38
N ASP A 142 -21.57 -6.72 -0.04
CA ASP A 142 -22.90 -6.85 0.53
C ASP A 142 -22.83 -7.20 2.02
N GLY A 143 -21.86 -8.02 2.44
CA GLY A 143 -21.59 -8.34 3.85
C GLY A 143 -21.17 -7.12 4.67
N TRP A 144 -20.31 -6.25 4.13
CA TRP A 144 -19.94 -4.98 4.77
C TRP A 144 -21.16 -4.06 4.91
N VAL A 145 -21.98 -3.94 3.86
CA VAL A 145 -23.21 -3.13 3.88
C VAL A 145 -24.25 -3.69 4.86
N ALA A 146 -24.41 -5.01 4.95
CA ALA A 146 -25.32 -5.64 5.90
C ALA A 146 -24.90 -5.35 7.35
N THR A 147 -23.60 -5.48 7.65
CA THR A 147 -23.04 -5.12 8.95
C THR A 147 -23.29 -3.65 9.28
N ALA A 148 -23.05 -2.76 8.32
CA ALA A 148 -23.29 -1.33 8.48
C ALA A 148 -24.76 -0.99 8.77
N LYS A 149 -25.71 -1.63 8.08
CA LYS A 149 -27.15 -1.43 8.29
C LYS A 149 -27.64 -1.90 9.66
N ALA A 150 -26.97 -2.89 10.25
CA ALA A 150 -27.31 -3.41 11.58
C ALA A 150 -26.78 -2.51 12.71
N ALA A 151 -25.82 -1.63 12.43
CA ALA A 151 -25.31 -0.67 13.39
C ALA A 151 -26.34 0.45 13.64
N LYS A 152 -26.66 0.67 14.91
CA LYS A 152 -27.59 1.71 15.37
C LYS A 152 -26.86 2.89 15.99
#